data_AF-A0A3D0VGC3-F1
#
_entry.id   AF-A0A3D0VGC3-F1
#
_cell.length_a   1.000
_cell.length_b   1.000
_cell.length_c   1.000
_cell.angle_alpha   90.00
_cell.angle_beta   90.00
_cell.angle_gamma   90.00
#
_symmetry.space_group_name_H-M   'P 1'
#
loop_
_entity.id
_entity.type
_entity.pdbx_description
1 polymer ?
#
loop_
_entity_poly.entity_id
_entity_poly.type
_entity_poly.pdbx_seq_one_letter_code
_entity_poly.pdbx_strand_id
1 'polypeptide(L)' 'MPRIVVDVMPKPEILDPQGKAIVGALPRLGFTSFSSVRQGKRFELTVDGEVTDAILAQAREA' A
#
# COMPACT_ATOMS: atom_id res chain seq x y z
N MET A 1 22.58 3.18 1.22
CA MET A 1 21.67 3.31 0.06
C MET A 1 20.33 3.81 0.56
N PRO A 2 19.90 5.00 0.15
CA PRO A 2 18.57 5.51 0.46
C PRO A 2 17.45 4.62 -0.12
N ARG A 3 16.27 4.72 0.49
CA ARG A 3 15.08 3.94 0.14
C ARG A 3 13.88 4.83 -0.06
N ILE A 4 13.19 4.66 -1.17
CA ILE A 4 11.91 5.32 -1.46
C ILE A 4 10.82 4.29 -1.21
N VAL A 5 9.84 4.64 -0.38
CA VAL A 5 8.67 3.80 -0.10
C VAL A 5 7.49 4.37 -0.86
N VAL A 6 6.85 3.53 -1.68
CA VAL A 6 5.66 3.88 -2.45
C VAL A 6 4.50 3.03 -1.96
N ASP A 7 3.50 3.68 -1.39
CA ASP A 7 2.25 3.04 -0.97
C ASP A 7 1.16 3.30 -2.03
N VAL A 8 0.70 2.22 -2.65
CA VAL A 8 -0.32 2.23 -3.71
C VAL A 8 -1.62 1.69 -3.16
N MET A 9 -2.67 2.50 -3.20
CA MET A 9 -4.02 2.13 -2.77
C MET A 9 -5.00 2.18 -3.94
N PRO A 10 -5.97 1.26 -4.04
CA PRO A 10 -7.07 1.40 -4.98
C PRO A 10 -7.88 2.66 -4.66
N LYS A 11 -8.39 3.34 -5.69
CA LYS A 11 -9.26 4.51 -5.49
C LYS A 11 -10.50 4.13 -4.66
N PRO A 12 -11.11 5.05 -3.88
CA PRO A 12 -12.24 4.74 -3.02
C PRO A 12 -13.43 4.06 -3.72
N GLU A 13 -13.69 4.41 -4.97
CA GLU A 13 -14.77 3.88 -5.81
C GLU A 13 -14.50 2.48 -6.36
N ILE A 14 -13.26 1.99 -6.25
CA ILE A 14 -12.88 0.68 -6.77
C ILE A 14 -13.10 -0.38 -5.70
N LEU A 15 -13.86 -1.41 -6.07
CA LEU A 15 -14.07 -2.59 -5.24
C LEU A 15 -12.73 -3.28 -4.96
N ASP A 16 -12.49 -3.60 -3.69
CA ASP A 16 -11.35 -4.38 -3.23
C ASP A 16 -11.82 -5.74 -2.68
N PRO A 17 -11.80 -6.81 -3.50
CA PRO A 17 -12.19 -8.15 -3.07
C PRO A 17 -11.30 -8.72 -1.96
N GLN A 18 -10.02 -8.33 -1.92
CA GLN A 18 -9.07 -8.85 -0.94
C GLN A 18 -9.33 -8.22 0.44
N GLY A 19 -9.49 -6.90 0.50
CA GLY A 19 -9.91 -6.21 1.72
C GLY A 19 -11.23 -6.75 2.26
N LYS A 20 -12.20 -7.03 1.37
CA LYS A 20 -13.48 -7.65 1.75
C LYS A 20 -13.32 -9.06 2.33
N ALA A 21 -12.44 -9.88 1.76
CA ALA A 21 -12.16 -11.21 2.29
C ALA A 21 -11.51 -11.14 3.68
N ILE A 22 -10.55 -10.22 3.86
CA ILE A 22 -9.84 -10.04 5.13
C ILE A 22 -10.81 -9.59 6.23
N VAL A 23 -11.62 -8.54 6.01
CA VAL A 23 -12.58 -8.07 7.03
C VAL A 23 -13.60 -9.15 7.40
N GLY A 24 -13.99 -10.01 6.44
CA GLY A 24 -14.86 -11.16 6.71
C GLY A 24 -14.22 -12.26 7.57
N ALA A 25 -12.89 -12.35 7.59
CA ALA A 25 -12.16 -13.33 8.39
C ALA A 25 -11.89 -12.86 9.83
N LEU A 26 -11.75 -11.55 10.05
CA LEU A 26 -11.37 -10.97 11.36
C LEU A 26 -12.26 -11.41 12.55
N PRO A 27 -13.60 -11.49 12.44
CA PRO A 27 -14.44 -11.92 13.56
C PRO A 27 -14.15 -13.35 14.03
N ARG A 28 -13.76 -14.25 13.12
CA ARG A 28 -13.40 -15.64 13.46
C ARG A 28 -12.12 -15.73 14.27
N LEU A 29 -11.29 -14.69 14.22
CA LEU A 29 -10.06 -14.55 15.00
C LEU A 29 -10.28 -13.74 16.29
N GLY A 30 -11.53 -13.35 16.59
CA GLY A 30 -11.88 -12.56 17.78
C GLY A 30 -11.74 -11.04 17.60
N PHE A 31 -11.39 -10.56 16.40
CA PHE A 31 -11.27 -9.12 16.12
C PHE A 31 -12.61 -8.58 15.58
N THR A 32 -13.32 -7.81 16.41
CA THR A 32 -14.67 -7.30 16.07
C THR A 32 -14.76 -5.78 15.93
N SER A 33 -13.69 -5.06 16.26
CA SER A 33 -13.67 -3.58 16.23
C SER A 33 -13.49 -2.98 14.83
N PHE A 34 -13.14 -3.78 13.83
CA PHE A 34 -12.81 -3.29 12.48
C PHE A 34 -13.99 -3.50 11.52
N SER A 35 -14.48 -2.40 10.94
CA SER A 35 -15.64 -2.41 10.03
C SER A 35 -15.26 -2.50 8.54
N SER A 36 -14.03 -2.17 8.18
CA SER A 36 -13.54 -2.27 6.80
C SER A 36 -12.03 -2.49 6.75
N VAL A 37 -11.57 -3.08 5.64
CA VAL A 37 -10.15 -3.25 5.32
C VAL A 37 -9.96 -2.81 3.86
N ARG A 38 -8.90 -2.06 3.59
CA ARG A 38 -8.42 -1.76 2.24
C ARG A 38 -7.05 -2.38 2.07
N GLN A 39 -6.89 -3.17 1.02
CA GLN A 39 -5.66 -3.81 0.62
C GLN A 39 -5.00 -2.96 -0.47
N GLY A 40 -3.74 -2.62 -0.24
CA GLY A 40 -2.89 -1.92 -1.20
C GLY A 40 -1.57 -2.65 -1.40
N LYS A 41 -0.64 -2.01 -2.09
CA LYS A 41 0.71 -2.54 -2.33
C LYS A 41 1.72 -1.55 -1.79
N ARG A 42 2.80 -2.06 -1.21
CA ARG A 42 3.97 -1.28 -0.84
C ARG A 42 5.13 -1.71 -1.71
N PHE A 43 5.79 -0.75 -2.35
CA PHE A 43 7.01 -0.96 -3.09
C PHE A 43 8.15 -0.24 -2.37
N GLU A 44 9.28 -0.94 -2.22
CA GLU A 44 10.50 -0.37 -1.65
C GLU A 44 11.56 -0.30 -2.75
N LEU A 45 11.85 0.92 -3.18
CA LEU A 45 12.85 1.19 -4.22
C LEU A 45 14.15 1.57 -3.53
N THR A 46 15.21 0.82 -3.81
CA THR A 46 16.56 1.12 -3.30
C THR A 46 17.31 1.95 -4.34
N VAL A 47 17.94 3.03 -3.91
CA VAL A 47 18.69 3.93 -4.80
C VAL A 47 20.16 3.92 -4.39
N ASP A 48 21.03 3.76 -5.37
CA ASP A 48 22.47 3.92 -5.19
C ASP A 48 22.84 5.39 -5.29
N GLY A 49 23.55 5.91 -4.29
CA GLY A 49 23.94 7.32 -4.22
C GLY A 49 22.86 8.21 -3.58
N GLU A 50 22.82 9.47 -4.01
CA GLU A 50 21.94 10.51 -3.46
C GLU A 50 20.55 10.48 -4.11
N VAL A 51 19.50 10.70 -3.32
CA VAL A 51 18.13 10.88 -3.85
C VAL A 51 17.95 12.33 -4.27
N THR A 52 17.91 12.56 -5.57
CA THR A 52 17.64 13.87 -6.16
C THR A 52 16.16 14.03 -6.51
N ASP A 53 15.71 15.26 -6.75
CA ASP A 53 14.34 15.54 -7.21
C ASP A 53 13.98 14.80 -8.51
N ALA A 54 14.95 14.58 -9.40
CA ALA A 54 14.75 13.80 -10.61
C ALA A 54 14.44 12.33 -10.32
N ILE A 55 15.10 11.74 -9.32
CA ILE A 55 14.83 10.35 -8.89
C ILE A 55 13.47 10.26 -8.21
N LEU A 56 13.10 11.26 -7.40
CA LEU A 56 11.77 11.34 -6.81
C LEU A 56 10.67 11.47 -7.87
N ALA A 57 10.91 12.21 -8.95
CA ALA A 57 9.96 12.32 -10.06
C ALA A 57 9.76 10.97 -10.76
N GLN A 58 10.83 10.22 -11.05
CA GLN A 58 10.75 8.88 -11.64
C GLN A 58 9.95 7.92 -10.75
N ALA A 59 10.21 7.95 -9.43
CA ALA A 59 9.49 7.10 -8.48
C ALA A 59 7.98 7.40 -8.38
N ARG A 60 7.53 8.60 -8.78
CA ARG A 60 6.10 8.96 -8.82
C ARG A 60 5.39 8.47 -10.08
N GLU A 61 6.13 8.21 -11.15
CA GLU A 61 5.58 7.71 -12.42
C GLU A 61 5.52 6.18 -12.49
N ALA A 62 6.26 5.49 -11.61
CA ALA A 62 6.29 4.03 -11.48
C ALA A 62 5.05 3.48 -10.75
#